data_AF-A0A173WNS6-F1
#
_entry.id   AF-A0A173WNS6-F1
#
_cell.length_a   1.000
_cell.length_b   1.000
_cell.length_c   1.000
_cell.angle_alpha   90.00
_cell.angle_beta   90.00
_cell.angle_gamma   90.00
#
_symmetry.space_group_name_H-M   'P 1'
#
loop_
_entity.id
_entity.type
_entity.pdbx_description
1 polymer ?
#
loop_
_entity_poly.entity_id
_entity_poly.type
_entity_poly.pdbx_seq_one_letter_code
_entity_poly.pdbx_strand_id
1 'polypeptide(L)'
;MNTKKPQEYIANISKASAYFALNNGPIKELVKEGKITEEEATNLQKYMQNHLSYLYTVLLEENNLKKFDLIISTMNKFYVNDKEEVLIEDDGFDKFYNNLFPTTSNITIK
;
A
#
# COMPACT_ATOMS: atom_id res chain seq x y z
N MET A 1 -16.30 11.53 -16.69
CA MET A 1 -15.59 10.76 -15.65
C MET A 1 -15.96 11.37 -14.31
N ASN A 2 -16.52 10.61 -13.37
CA ASN A 2 -16.66 11.09 -11.99
C ASN A 2 -15.26 11.16 -11.40
N THR A 3 -14.73 12.36 -11.21
CA THR A 3 -13.49 12.58 -10.45
C THR A 3 -13.73 12.14 -9.01
N LYS A 4 -13.15 11.00 -8.63
CA LYS A 4 -13.15 10.55 -7.23
C LYS A 4 -12.41 11.57 -6.38
N LYS A 5 -12.82 11.75 -5.13
CA LYS A 5 -12.12 12.64 -4.18
C LYS A 5 -10.77 12.00 -3.80
N PRO A 6 -9.71 12.78 -3.54
CA PRO A 6 -8.42 12.25 -3.04
C PRO A 6 -8.57 11.25 -1.88
N GLN A 7 -9.49 11.54 -0.96
CA GLN A 7 -9.80 10.68 0.19
C GLN A 7 -10.34 9.30 -0.23
N GLU A 8 -11.10 9.23 -1.33
CA GLU A 8 -11.59 7.95 -1.86
C GLU A 8 -10.46 7.13 -2.46
N TYR A 9 -9.47 7.75 -3.12
CA TYR A 9 -8.29 7.04 -3.60
C TYR A 9 -7.49 6.46 -2.43
N ILE A 10 -7.24 7.27 -1.40
CA ILE A 10 -6.53 6.85 -0.18
C ILE A 10 -7.27 5.70 0.52
N ALA A 11 -8.58 5.82 0.71
CA ALA A 11 -9.38 4.77 1.34
C ALA A 11 -9.35 3.47 0.52
N ASN A 12 -9.43 3.56 -0.81
CA ASN A 12 -9.43 2.39 -1.68
C ASN A 12 -8.08 1.69 -1.70
N ILE A 13 -6.97 2.43 -1.86
CA ILE A 13 -5.63 1.81 -1.89
C ILE A 13 -5.29 1.19 -0.53
N SER A 14 -5.61 1.85 0.58
CA SER A 14 -5.33 1.32 1.92
C SER A 14 -6.06 0.01 2.19
N LYS A 15 -7.35 -0.08 1.78
CA LYS A 15 -8.14 -1.30 1.89
C LYS A 15 -7.58 -2.41 0.99
N ALA A 16 -7.26 -2.08 -0.27
CA ALA A 16 -6.75 -3.04 -1.24
C ALA A 16 -5.39 -3.63 -0.80
N SER A 17 -4.45 -2.78 -0.38
CA SER A 17 -3.14 -3.22 0.12
C SER A 17 -3.27 -4.11 1.35
N ALA A 18 -4.09 -3.71 2.33
CA ALA A 18 -4.29 -4.51 3.53
C ALA A 18 -4.96 -5.86 3.25
N TYR A 19 -5.97 -5.85 2.38
CA TYR A 19 -6.64 -7.08 1.95
C TYR A 19 -5.68 -8.01 1.24
N PHE A 20 -4.87 -7.50 0.30
CA PHE A 20 -3.91 -8.28 -0.46
C PHE A 20 -2.91 -8.98 0.46
N ALA A 21 -2.25 -8.23 1.35
CA ALA A 21 -1.24 -8.78 2.25
C ALA A 21 -1.79 -9.87 3.18
N LEU A 22 -3.06 -9.77 3.61
CA LEU A 22 -3.62 -10.68 4.61
C LEU A 22 -4.46 -11.81 4.02
N ASN A 23 -5.23 -11.56 2.96
CA ASN A 23 -6.15 -12.56 2.38
C ASN A 23 -5.57 -13.24 1.14
N ASN A 24 -4.58 -12.64 0.49
CA ASN A 24 -3.84 -13.25 -0.61
C ASN A 24 -2.40 -13.62 -0.20
N GLY A 25 -1.95 -13.15 0.96
CA GLY A 25 -0.65 -13.49 1.55
C GLY A 25 -0.72 -14.63 2.58
N PRO A 26 0.33 -14.77 3.40
CA PRO A 26 0.54 -15.95 4.25
C PRO A 26 -0.52 -16.13 5.35
N ILE A 27 -1.18 -15.04 5.76
CA ILE A 27 -2.23 -15.04 6.79
C ILE A 27 -3.43 -15.89 6.36
N LYS A 28 -3.74 -15.96 5.05
CA LYS A 28 -4.80 -16.83 4.52
C LYS A 28 -4.61 -18.30 4.89
N GLU A 29 -3.38 -18.79 4.78
CA GLU A 29 -3.07 -20.18 5.12
C GLU A 29 -3.15 -20.40 6.63
N LEU A 30 -2.75 -19.42 7.45
CA LEU A 30 -2.92 -19.49 8.90
C LEU A 30 -4.39 -19.58 9.33
N VAL A 31 -5.29 -18.85 8.65
CA VAL A 31 -6.75 -18.97 8.88
C VAL A 31 -7.24 -20.38 8.53
N LYS A 32 -6.84 -20.91 7.36
CA LYS A 32 -7.23 -22.27 6.92
C LYS A 32 -6.73 -23.36 7.87
N GLU A 33 -5.54 -23.19 8.42
CA GLU A 33 -4.95 -24.10 9.39
C GLU A 33 -5.54 -23.96 10.80
N GLY A 34 -6.46 -23.01 11.01
CA GLY A 34 -7.07 -22.73 12.31
C GLY A 34 -6.11 -22.13 13.33
N LYS A 35 -4.96 -21.60 12.89
CA LYS A 35 -3.95 -20.95 13.76
C LYS A 35 -4.37 -19.56 14.20
N ILE A 36 -5.20 -18.89 13.39
CA ILE A 36 -5.88 -17.65 13.72
C ILE A 36 -7.33 -17.74 13.24
N THR A 37 -8.21 -16.99 13.86
CA THR A 37 -9.62 -16.88 13.47
C THR A 37 -9.81 -15.87 12.34
N GLU A 38 -10.94 -15.98 11.63
CA GLU A 38 -11.35 -14.97 10.63
C GLU A 38 -11.53 -13.58 11.25
N GLU A 39 -11.98 -13.52 12.52
CA GLU A 39 -12.15 -12.28 13.25
C GLU A 39 -10.78 -11.61 13.52
N GLU A 40 -9.80 -12.38 13.98
CA GLU A 40 -8.43 -11.88 14.19
C GLU A 40 -7.81 -11.38 12.87
N ALA A 41 -7.94 -12.15 11.79
CA ALA A 41 -7.47 -11.72 10.47
C ALA A 41 -8.16 -10.42 10.00
N THR A 42 -9.46 -10.30 10.24
CA THR A 42 -10.24 -9.08 9.92
C THR A 42 -9.78 -7.89 10.77
N ASN A 43 -9.48 -8.09 12.04
CA ASN A 43 -9.00 -7.05 12.93
C ASN A 43 -7.59 -6.58 12.52
N LEU A 44 -6.70 -7.50 12.13
CA LEU A 44 -5.40 -7.17 11.54
C LEU A 44 -5.55 -6.32 10.27
N GLN A 45 -6.49 -6.69 9.39
CA GLN A 45 -6.77 -5.93 8.17
C GLN A 45 -7.24 -4.52 8.47
N LYS A 46 -8.21 -4.38 9.38
CA LYS A 46 -8.75 -3.07 9.80
C LYS A 46 -7.66 -2.19 10.39
N TYR A 47 -6.80 -2.76 11.24
CA TYR A 47 -5.68 -2.02 11.83
C TYR A 47 -4.73 -1.51 10.74
N MET A 48 -4.30 -2.40 9.84
CA MET A 48 -3.35 -2.06 8.78
C MET A 48 -3.91 -1.04 7.78
N GLN A 49 -5.15 -1.22 7.29
CA GLN A 49 -5.74 -0.26 6.35
C GLN A 49 -5.93 1.13 6.97
N ASN A 50 -6.27 1.22 8.25
CA ASN A 50 -6.46 2.51 8.92
C ASN A 50 -5.11 3.22 9.11
N HIS A 51 -4.07 2.46 9.46
CA HIS A 51 -2.72 3.01 9.60
C HIS A 51 -2.15 3.48 8.26
N LEU A 52 -2.27 2.69 7.19
CA LEU A 52 -1.88 3.07 5.84
C LEU A 52 -2.63 4.32 5.37
N SER A 53 -3.95 4.39 5.63
CA SER A 53 -4.75 5.57 5.27
C SER A 53 -4.22 6.85 5.93
N TYR A 54 -3.83 6.78 7.20
CA TYR A 54 -3.24 7.92 7.89
C TYR A 54 -1.90 8.34 7.26
N LEU A 55 -1.01 7.39 6.98
CA LEU A 55 0.30 7.68 6.37
C LEU A 55 0.15 8.29 4.98
N TYR A 56 -0.76 7.76 4.15
CA TYR A 56 -1.07 8.33 2.84
C TYR A 56 -1.70 9.71 2.92
N THR A 57 -2.56 9.99 3.91
CA THR A 57 -3.09 11.35 4.11
C THR A 57 -1.96 12.32 4.44
N VAL A 58 -1.03 11.97 5.34
CA VAL A 58 0.11 12.83 5.68
C VAL A 58 1.00 13.10 4.46
N LEU A 59 1.26 12.07 3.65
CA LEU A 59 2.15 12.17 2.51
C LEU A 59 1.50 12.85 1.29
N LEU A 60 0.29 12.45 0.92
CA LEU A 60 -0.34 12.83 -0.36
C LEU A 60 -1.31 14.01 -0.23
N GLU A 61 -2.01 14.15 0.89
CA GLU A 61 -2.98 15.24 1.10
C GLU A 61 -2.39 16.41 1.88
N GLU A 62 -1.77 16.14 3.04
CA GLU A 62 -1.12 17.19 3.83
C GLU A 62 0.20 17.66 3.17
N ASN A 63 0.83 16.81 2.35
CA ASN A 63 2.16 17.01 1.78
C ASN A 63 3.20 17.42 2.85
N ASN A 64 3.08 16.86 4.05
CA ASN A 64 3.87 17.27 5.21
C ASN A 64 5.02 16.30 5.45
N LEU A 65 6.08 16.46 4.65
CA LEU A 65 7.27 15.60 4.71
C LEU A 65 7.96 15.60 6.06
N LYS A 66 7.92 16.72 6.82
CA LYS A 66 8.51 16.78 8.17
C LYS A 66 7.76 15.90 9.17
N LYS A 67 6.43 15.92 9.11
CA LYS A 67 5.58 15.04 9.93
C LYS A 67 5.78 13.58 9.54
N PHE A 68 5.85 13.30 8.24
CA PHE A 68 6.12 11.97 7.74
C PHE A 68 7.48 11.43 8.24
N ASP A 69 8.54 12.23 8.11
CA ASP A 69 9.90 11.89 8.58
C ASP A 69 9.95 11.62 10.09
N LEU A 70 9.28 12.45 10.90
CA LEU A 70 9.16 12.21 12.35
C LEU A 70 8.48 10.88 12.68
N ILE A 71 7.39 10.56 11.97
CA ILE A 71 6.66 9.30 12.18
C ILE A 71 7.57 8.12 11.83
N ILE A 72 8.18 8.11 10.65
CA ILE A 72 9.03 7.00 10.18
C ILE A 72 10.26 6.83 11.05
N SER A 73 10.97 7.91 11.39
CA SER A 73 12.14 7.84 12.26
C SER A 73 11.81 7.30 13.65
N THR A 74 10.67 7.69 14.21
CA THR A 74 10.17 7.13 15.47
C THR A 74 9.85 5.64 15.33
N MET A 75 9.13 5.25 14.29
CA MET A 75 8.76 3.85 14.09
C MET A 75 9.97 2.94 13.87
N ASN A 76 10.91 3.35 13.04
CA ASN A 76 12.15 2.61 12.79
C ASN A 76 12.99 2.44 14.05
N LYS A 77 13.08 3.49 14.89
CA LYS A 77 13.88 3.44 16.11
C LYS A 77 13.32 2.46 17.15
N PHE A 78 12.00 2.34 17.25
CA PHE A 78 11.36 1.60 18.35
C PHE A 78 10.76 0.26 17.96
N TYR A 79 10.41 0.05 16.68
CA TYR A 79 9.60 -1.12 16.27
C TYR A 79 10.25 -2.00 15.21
N VAL A 80 11.28 -1.54 14.50
CA VAL A 80 12.00 -2.36 13.51
C VAL A 80 13.15 -3.10 14.21
N ASN A 81 13.15 -4.43 14.11
CA ASN A 81 14.09 -5.35 14.76
C ASN A 81 14.74 -6.34 13.78
N ASP A 82 14.26 -6.40 12.54
CA ASP A 82 14.86 -7.30 11.55
C ASP A 82 15.93 -6.58 10.71
N LYS A 83 16.70 -7.41 9.98
CA LYS A 83 17.74 -6.96 9.04
C LYS A 83 17.28 -7.18 7.60
N GLU A 84 15.99 -7.40 7.38
CA GLU A 84 15.47 -7.72 6.06
C GLU A 84 15.49 -6.47 5.19
N GLU A 85 15.94 -6.63 3.95
CA GLU A 85 15.93 -5.54 2.98
C GLU A 85 14.53 -5.39 2.40
N VAL A 86 14.01 -4.17 2.39
CA VAL A 86 12.74 -3.85 1.73
C VAL A 86 13.00 -3.63 0.25
N LEU A 87 12.46 -4.53 -0.59
CA LEU A 87 12.48 -4.39 -2.04
C LEU A 87 11.26 -3.58 -2.51
N ILE A 88 11.46 -2.70 -3.50
CA ILE A 88 10.36 -2.00 -4.17
C ILE A 88 9.88 -2.90 -5.31
N GLU A 89 8.72 -3.52 -5.11
CA GLU A 89 8.06 -4.34 -6.12
C GLU A 89 6.87 -3.58 -6.72
N ASP A 90 6.80 -3.48 -8.05
CA ASP A 90 5.71 -2.80 -8.76
C ASP A 90 4.52 -3.73 -9.06
N ASP A 91 4.63 -5.01 -8.70
CA ASP A 91 3.65 -6.07 -9.00
C ASP A 91 3.22 -6.14 -10.48
N GLY A 92 4.06 -5.65 -11.40
CA GLY A 92 3.75 -5.54 -12.82
C GLY A 92 2.76 -4.43 -13.20
N PHE A 93 2.44 -3.52 -12.28
CA PHE A 93 1.58 -2.37 -12.56
C PHE A 93 2.19 -1.43 -13.61
N ASP A 94 3.52 -1.28 -13.66
CA ASP A 94 4.16 -0.44 -14.68
C ASP A 94 3.98 -1.03 -16.07
N LYS A 95 4.16 -2.35 -16.20
CA LYS A 95 3.89 -3.06 -17.45
C LYS A 95 2.42 -2.93 -17.84
N PHE A 96 1.50 -3.07 -16.90
CA PHE A 96 0.07 -2.91 -17.14
C PHE A 96 -0.26 -1.49 -17.62
N TYR A 97 0.28 -0.46 -16.97
CA TYR A 97 0.11 0.93 -17.36
C TYR A 97 0.64 1.18 -18.77
N ASN A 98 1.87 0.76 -19.07
CA ASN A 98 2.50 0.96 -20.37
C ASN A 98 1.75 0.26 -21.50
N ASN A 99 1.11 -0.88 -21.25
CA ASN A 99 0.27 -1.58 -22.23
C ASN A 99 -1.03 -0.82 -22.52
N LEU A 100 -1.62 -0.17 -21.51
CA LEU A 100 -2.84 0.63 -21.67
C LEU A 100 -2.57 2.02 -22.26
N PHE A 101 -1.40 2.57 -21.98
CA PHE A 101 -0.98 3.91 -22.37
C PHE A 101 0.40 3.87 -23.06
N PRO A 102 0.50 3.23 -24.24
CA PRO A 102 1.76 3.16 -24.96
C PRO A 102 2.23 4.57 -25.30
N THR A 103 3.45 4.92 -24.88
CA THR A 103 4.10 6.16 -25.29
C THR A 103 4.36 6.08 -26.79
N THR A 104 3.59 6.81 -27.59
CA THR A 104 3.85 6.98 -29.01
C THR A 104 5.22 7.62 -29.15
N SER A 105 6.21 6.84 -29.58
CA SER A 105 7.48 7.38 -30.05
C SER A 105 7.18 8.22 -31.28
N ASN A 106 7.20 9.55 -31.13
CA ASN A 106 7.20 10.45 -32.28
C ASN A 106 8.49 10.19 -33.04
N ILE A 107 8.43 9.29 -34.03
CA ILE A 107 9.46 9.15 -35.04
C ILE A 107 9.56 10.53 -35.71
N THR A 108 10.65 11.24 -35.46
CA THR A 108 11.02 12.41 -36.24
C THR A 108 11.28 11.89 -37.66
N ILE A 109 10.32 12.09 -38.56
CA ILE A 109 10.58 11.92 -39.99
C ILE A 109 11.55 13.04 -40.37
N LYS A 110 12.71 12.63 -40.90
CA LYS A 110 13.81 13.48 -41.36
C LYS A 110 13.37 14.61 -42.28
#